data_AF-A0A7X3LH71-F1
#
_entry.id   AF-A0A7X3LH71-F1
#
_cell.length_a   1.000
_cell.length_b   1.000
_cell.length_c   1.000
_cell.angle_alpha   90.00
_cell.angle_beta   90.00
_cell.angle_gamma   90.00
#
_symmetry.space_group_name_H-M   'P 1'
#
loop_
_entity.id
_entity.type
_entity.pdbx_description
1 polymer ?
#
loop_
_entity_poly.entity_id
_entity_poly.type
_entity_poly.pdbx_seq_one_letter_code
_entity_poly.pdbx_strand_id
1 'polypeptide(L)'
;MAQRPYQLVWEEDWKHCVTEGGALNLDQIQRELADYSFLLSQVPKVYEEVAGLSKTHYFARSVIDKYEERVEERFLDYVNDFIESIVPDYELHKDSDSTFDNWYADGIKFAIDELKKYAGIKENS
;
A
#
# COMPACT_ATOMS: atom_id res chain seq x y z
N MET A 1 6.59 -8.34 -15.98
CA MET A 1 7.46 -9.50 -16.28
C MET A 1 6.63 -10.52 -17.03
N ALA A 2 7.18 -11.14 -18.09
CA ALA A 2 6.48 -12.18 -18.82
C ALA A 2 6.40 -13.46 -17.98
N GLN A 3 5.30 -14.21 -18.11
CA GLN A 3 5.14 -15.50 -17.43
C GLN A 3 6.22 -16.49 -17.94
N ARG A 4 6.87 -17.23 -17.01
CA ARG A 4 7.84 -18.26 -17.38
C ARG A 4 7.16 -19.32 -18.28
N PRO A 5 7.83 -19.83 -19.32
CA PRO A 5 7.33 -20.96 -20.09
C PRO A 5 7.07 -22.17 -19.17
N TYR A 6 5.98 -22.89 -19.39
CA TYR A 6 5.58 -23.97 -18.49
C TYR A 6 6.61 -25.12 -18.45
N GLN A 7 7.36 -25.35 -19.54
CA GLN A 7 8.43 -26.35 -19.57
C GLN A 7 9.57 -26.01 -18.61
N LEU A 8 9.89 -24.73 -18.48
CA LEU A 8 10.93 -24.28 -17.55
C LEU A 8 10.47 -24.45 -16.11
N VAL A 9 9.22 -24.04 -15.82
CA VAL A 9 8.59 -24.24 -14.50
C VAL A 9 8.56 -25.73 -14.15
N TRP A 10 8.22 -26.60 -15.11
CA TRP A 10 8.26 -28.04 -14.89
C TRP A 10 9.66 -28.54 -14.53
N GLU A 11 10.66 -28.22 -15.35
CA GLU A 11 12.03 -28.71 -15.17
C GLU A 11 12.67 -28.22 -13.87
N GLU A 12 12.45 -26.96 -13.50
CA GLU A 12 13.04 -26.32 -12.31
C GLU A 12 12.27 -26.63 -11.03
N ASP A 13 10.93 -26.52 -11.07
CA ASP A 13 10.13 -26.48 -9.85
C ASP A 13 9.39 -27.80 -9.57
N TRP A 14 9.08 -28.63 -10.58
CA TRP A 14 8.16 -29.78 -10.40
C TRP A 14 8.77 -31.15 -10.72
N LYS A 15 9.85 -31.22 -11.49
CA LYS A 15 10.44 -32.49 -11.94
C LYS A 15 10.84 -33.42 -10.79
N HIS A 16 11.23 -32.85 -9.65
CA HIS A 16 11.57 -33.60 -8.44
C HIS A 16 10.38 -34.34 -7.81
N CYS A 17 9.15 -34.03 -8.20
CA CYS A 17 7.94 -34.78 -7.83
C CYS A 17 7.81 -36.11 -8.59
N VAL A 18 8.73 -36.43 -9.50
CA VAL A 18 8.74 -37.68 -10.28
C VAL A 18 9.90 -38.57 -9.81
N THR A 19 9.63 -39.85 -9.60
CA THR A 19 10.65 -40.85 -9.22
C THR A 19 11.48 -41.29 -10.42
N GLU A 20 12.63 -41.90 -10.16
CA GLU A 20 13.45 -42.59 -11.17
C GLU A 20 12.65 -43.76 -11.77
N GLY A 21 11.90 -43.48 -12.85
CA GLY A 21 10.94 -44.40 -13.45
C GLY A 21 9.69 -43.73 -14.02
N GLY A 22 9.51 -42.43 -13.79
CA GLY A 22 8.39 -41.67 -14.34
C GLY A 22 7.10 -41.77 -13.51
N ALA A 23 7.15 -42.45 -12.37
CA ALA A 23 6.04 -42.49 -11.41
C ALA A 23 6.02 -41.21 -10.58
N LEU A 24 4.83 -40.80 -10.13
CA LEU A 24 4.69 -39.64 -9.25
C LEU A 24 5.07 -40.01 -7.81
N ASN A 25 5.90 -39.19 -7.18
CA ASN A 25 6.15 -39.23 -5.74
C ASN A 25 4.96 -38.58 -5.02
N LEU A 26 4.00 -39.40 -4.60
CA LEU A 26 2.75 -38.93 -4.00
C LEU A 26 2.95 -38.15 -2.69
N ASP A 27 3.93 -38.52 -1.85
CA ASP A 27 4.22 -37.79 -0.61
C ASP A 27 4.70 -36.36 -0.92
N GLN A 28 5.62 -36.22 -1.89
CA GLN A 28 6.10 -34.91 -2.32
C GLN A 28 4.95 -34.06 -2.87
N ILE A 29 4.13 -34.62 -3.76
CA ILE A 29 2.99 -33.90 -4.35
C ILE A 29 1.99 -33.46 -3.28
N GLN A 30 1.72 -34.28 -2.28
CA GLN A 30 0.82 -33.92 -1.19
C GLN A 30 1.34 -32.73 -0.38
N ARG A 31 2.65 -32.68 -0.13
CA ARG A 31 3.31 -31.55 0.55
C ARG A 31 3.22 -30.27 -0.28
N GLU A 32 3.61 -30.33 -1.55
CA GLU A 32 3.56 -29.17 -2.45
C GLU A 32 2.14 -28.63 -2.62
N LEU A 33 1.15 -29.51 -2.76
CA LEU A 33 -0.26 -29.11 -2.85
C LEU A 33 -0.79 -28.51 -1.54
N ALA A 34 -0.32 -28.99 -0.38
CA ALA A 34 -0.67 -28.40 0.90
C ALA A 34 -0.11 -26.98 1.04
N ASP A 35 1.16 -26.77 0.67
CA ASP A 35 1.79 -25.45 0.68
C ASP A 35 1.10 -24.50 -0.31
N TYR A 36 0.77 -24.98 -1.51
CA TYR A 36 0.03 -24.19 -2.49
C TYR A 36 -1.38 -23.84 -2.00
N SER A 37 -2.09 -24.79 -1.36
CA SER A 37 -3.40 -24.54 -0.75
C SER A 37 -3.31 -23.46 0.34
N PHE A 38 -2.28 -23.51 1.17
CA PHE A 38 -2.02 -22.49 2.18
C PHE A 38 -1.80 -21.12 1.53
N LEU A 39 -0.94 -21.01 0.52
CA LEU A 39 -0.71 -19.76 -0.20
C LEU A 39 -1.99 -19.19 -0.80
N LEU A 40 -2.80 -20.03 -1.47
CA LEU A 40 -4.09 -19.63 -2.03
C LEU A 40 -5.09 -19.14 -0.97
N SER A 41 -4.96 -19.60 0.29
CA SER A 41 -5.80 -19.17 1.41
C SER A 41 -5.37 -17.83 2.03
N GLN A 42 -4.10 -17.44 1.89
CA GLN A 42 -3.52 -16.26 2.56
C GLN A 42 -3.31 -15.09 1.62
N VAL A 43 -2.81 -15.34 0.40
CA VAL A 43 -2.47 -14.29 -0.58
C VAL A 43 -3.65 -13.35 -0.88
N PRO A 44 -4.89 -13.83 -1.10
CA PRO A 44 -6.04 -12.94 -1.31
C PRO A 44 -6.28 -11.97 -0.17
N LYS A 45 -6.12 -12.44 1.07
CA LYS A 45 -6.39 -11.64 2.28
C LYS A 45 -5.40 -10.49 2.40
N VAL A 46 -4.13 -10.77 2.11
CA VAL A 46 -3.09 -9.73 2.08
C VAL A 46 -3.42 -8.71 1.01
N TYR A 47 -3.72 -9.16 -0.22
CA TYR A 47 -4.02 -8.25 -1.34
C TYR A 47 -5.25 -7.39 -1.05
N GLU A 48 -6.25 -7.95 -0.39
CA GLU A 48 -7.49 -7.24 -0.04
C GLU A 48 -7.20 -6.16 1.00
N GLU A 49 -6.45 -6.50 2.04
CA GLU A 49 -6.09 -5.56 3.11
C GLU A 49 -5.23 -4.39 2.59
N VAL A 50 -4.17 -4.70 1.84
CA VAL A 50 -3.16 -3.70 1.47
C VAL A 50 -3.52 -2.92 0.21
N ALA A 51 -4.24 -3.54 -0.73
CA ALA A 51 -4.49 -2.98 -2.06
C ALA A 51 -5.97 -2.98 -2.47
N GLY A 52 -6.89 -3.50 -1.64
CA GLY A 52 -8.30 -3.64 -2.00
C GLY A 52 -8.54 -4.66 -3.12
N LEU A 53 -7.61 -5.60 -3.33
CA LEU A 53 -7.62 -6.57 -4.42
C LEU A 53 -7.82 -7.99 -3.89
N SER A 54 -8.77 -8.76 -4.40
CA SER A 54 -9.11 -10.08 -3.82
C SER A 54 -8.63 -11.32 -4.60
N LYS A 55 -7.94 -11.16 -5.74
CA LYS A 55 -7.55 -12.28 -6.61
C LYS A 55 -6.07 -12.64 -6.47
N THR A 56 -5.75 -13.91 -6.25
CA THR A 56 -4.36 -14.38 -6.14
C THR A 56 -3.51 -14.25 -7.40
N HIS A 57 -4.14 -14.16 -8.57
CA HIS A 57 -3.43 -14.13 -9.86
C HIS A 57 -3.13 -12.72 -10.36
N TYR A 58 -3.32 -11.68 -9.54
CA TYR A 58 -2.82 -10.36 -9.89
C TYR A 58 -1.30 -10.40 -10.06
N PHE A 59 -0.79 -9.64 -11.03
CA PHE A 59 0.64 -9.42 -11.09
C PHE A 59 1.07 -8.68 -9.82
N ALA A 60 2.18 -9.12 -9.21
CA ALA A 60 2.71 -8.50 -8.00
C ALA A 60 2.85 -6.97 -8.16
N ARG A 61 3.26 -6.50 -9.34
CA ARG A 61 3.37 -5.07 -9.63
C ARG A 61 2.04 -4.32 -9.48
N SER A 62 0.93 -4.89 -9.93
CA SER A 62 -0.40 -4.29 -9.79
C SER A 62 -0.83 -4.18 -8.33
N VAL A 63 -0.47 -5.15 -7.49
CA VAL A 63 -0.74 -5.11 -6.04
C VAL A 63 0.11 -4.03 -5.38
N ILE A 64 1.40 -3.95 -5.73
CA ILE A 64 2.33 -2.94 -5.20
C ILE A 64 1.87 -1.53 -5.58
N ASP A 65 1.57 -1.28 -6.86
CA ASP A 65 1.13 0.03 -7.32
C ASP A 65 -0.15 0.47 -6.57
N LYS A 66 -1.12 -0.44 -6.39
CA LYS A 66 -2.35 -0.16 -5.63
C LYS A 66 -2.10 0.07 -4.14
N TYR A 67 -1.14 -0.64 -3.55
CA TYR A 67 -0.75 -0.42 -2.16
C TYR A 67 -0.14 0.98 -1.98
N GLU A 68 0.80 1.37 -2.85
CA GLU A 68 1.45 2.68 -2.79
C GLU A 68 0.43 3.83 -2.97
N GLU A 69 -0.50 3.70 -3.95
CA GLU A 69 -1.60 4.65 -4.12
C GLU A 69 -2.42 4.82 -2.82
N ARG A 70 -2.77 3.71 -2.16
CA ARG A 70 -3.54 3.73 -0.91
C ARG A 70 -2.76 4.32 0.27
N VAL A 71 -1.44 4.12 0.30
CA VAL A 71 -0.56 4.74 1.30
C VAL A 71 -0.51 6.25 1.11
N GLU A 72 -0.39 6.72 -0.14
CA GLU A 72 -0.41 8.14 -0.47
C GLU A 72 -1.76 8.78 -0.11
N GLU A 73 -2.88 8.15 -0.48
CA GLU A 73 -4.23 8.59 -0.09
C GLU A 73 -4.37 8.74 1.44
N ARG A 74 -3.97 7.71 2.21
CA ARG A 74 -4.04 7.75 3.68
C ARG A 74 -3.14 8.81 4.30
N PHE A 75 -1.96 9.04 3.72
CA PHE A 75 -1.07 10.10 4.18
C PHE A 75 -1.71 11.48 3.95
N LEU A 76 -2.31 11.70 2.78
CA LEU A 76 -3.05 12.94 2.49
C LEU A 76 -4.23 13.15 3.43
N ASP A 77 -5.02 12.11 3.69
CA ASP A 77 -6.13 12.16 4.65
C ASP A 77 -5.62 12.59 6.04
N TYR A 78 -4.54 11.99 6.53
CA TYR A 78 -3.95 12.37 7.83
C TYR A 78 -3.47 13.82 7.88
N VAL A 79 -2.82 14.29 6.81
CA VAL A 79 -2.37 15.70 6.72
C VAL A 79 -3.57 16.64 6.69
N ASN A 80 -4.61 16.31 5.94
CA ASN A 80 -5.84 17.11 5.87
C ASN A 80 -6.54 17.16 7.23
N ASP A 81 -6.74 16.02 7.89
CA ASP A 81 -7.33 15.95 9.23
C ASP A 81 -6.56 16.82 10.24
N PHE A 82 -5.22 16.78 10.18
CA PHE A 82 -4.39 17.62 11.03
C PHE A 82 -4.58 19.11 10.72
N ILE A 83 -4.55 19.52 9.45
CA ILE A 83 -4.77 20.90 9.03
C ILE A 83 -6.15 21.38 9.50
N GLU A 84 -7.20 20.58 9.26
CA GLU A 84 -8.56 20.89 9.70
C GLU A 84 -8.66 21.06 11.23
N SER A 85 -7.83 20.36 11.99
CA SER A 85 -7.79 20.51 13.45
C SER A 85 -7.18 21.82 13.94
N ILE A 86 -6.27 22.43 13.16
CA ILE A 86 -5.53 23.66 13.55
C ILE A 86 -6.02 24.93 12.86
N VAL A 87 -6.72 24.81 11.73
CA VAL A 87 -7.34 25.94 11.02
C VAL A 87 -8.26 26.78 11.93
N PRO A 88 -9.09 26.20 12.83
CA PRO A 88 -9.93 26.99 13.73
C PRO A 88 -9.13 27.93 14.64
N ASP A 89 -7.98 27.49 15.15
CA ASP A 89 -7.11 28.32 15.99
C ASP A 89 -6.48 29.46 15.18
N TYR A 90 -6.05 29.19 13.95
CA TYR A 90 -5.60 30.24 13.04
C TYR A 90 -6.70 31.28 12.78
N GLU A 91 -7.90 30.83 12.45
CA GLU A 91 -9.03 31.71 12.15
C GLU A 91 -9.46 32.56 13.36
N LEU A 92 -9.30 32.04 14.58
CA LEU A 92 -9.58 32.77 15.82
C LEU A 92 -8.60 33.92 16.06
N HIS A 93 -7.33 33.75 15.69
CA HIS A 93 -6.25 34.67 16.07
C HIS A 93 -5.78 35.61 14.95
N LYS A 94 -6.06 35.30 13.68
CA LYS A 94 -5.52 36.05 12.52
C LYS A 94 -5.92 37.53 12.42
N ASP A 95 -7.09 37.89 12.97
CA ASP A 95 -7.66 39.24 12.90
C ASP A 95 -7.69 39.92 14.28
N SER A 96 -6.88 39.43 15.22
CA SER A 96 -6.82 39.95 16.59
C SER A 96 -6.04 41.28 16.64
N ASP A 97 -6.50 42.20 17.48
CA ASP A 97 -5.75 43.43 17.79
C ASP A 97 -4.47 43.16 18.62
N SER A 98 -4.30 41.93 19.12
CA SER A 98 -3.13 41.49 19.88
C SER A 98 -1.96 41.14 18.94
N THR A 99 -0.81 41.78 19.16
CA THR A 99 0.44 41.45 18.45
C THR A 99 0.89 40.01 18.67
N PHE A 100 0.62 39.44 19.86
CA PHE A 100 0.95 38.04 20.14
C PHE A 100 0.09 37.07 19.33
N ASP A 101 -1.20 37.36 19.21
CA ASP A 101 -2.15 36.52 18.47
C ASP A 101 -1.82 36.52 16.98
N ASN A 102 -1.47 37.68 16.41
CA ASN A 102 -1.04 37.78 15.02
C ASN A 102 0.24 36.98 14.75
N TRP A 103 1.23 37.05 15.65
CA TRP A 103 2.45 36.24 15.53
C TRP A 103 2.16 34.73 15.64
N TYR A 104 1.25 34.35 16.54
CA TYR A 104 0.81 32.96 16.70
C TYR A 104 0.09 32.46 15.43
N ALA A 105 -0.83 33.27 14.87
CA ALA A 105 -1.53 32.96 13.63
C ALA A 105 -0.57 32.84 12.43
N ASP A 106 0.42 33.72 12.31
CA ASP A 106 1.46 33.62 11.28
C ASP A 106 2.26 32.31 11.40
N GLY A 107 2.56 31.88 12.63
CA GLY A 107 3.22 30.60 12.90
C GLY A 107 2.38 29.39 12.45
N ILE A 108 1.08 29.39 12.74
CA ILE A 108 0.16 28.33 12.29
C ILE A 108 0.09 28.31 10.76
N LYS A 109 -0.07 29.47 10.13
CA LYS A 109 -0.12 29.60 8.68
C LYS A 109 1.15 29.04 8.03
N PHE A 110 2.32 29.42 8.53
CA PHE A 110 3.60 28.89 8.05
C PHE A 110 3.66 27.36 8.13
N ALA A 111 3.20 26.77 9.26
CA ALA A 111 3.18 25.33 9.43
C ALA A 111 2.22 24.64 8.45
N ILE A 112 1.02 25.20 8.22
CA ILE A 112 0.06 24.69 7.23
C ILE A 112 0.66 24.72 5.82
N ASP A 113 1.30 25.83 5.44
CA ASP A 113 1.87 26.01 4.11
C ASP A 113 3.02 25.02 3.84
N GLU A 114 3.92 24.83 4.81
CA GLU A 114 5.00 23.85 4.69
C GLU A 114 4.47 22.40 4.66
N LEU A 115 3.43 22.08 5.43
CA LEU A 115 2.79 20.75 5.39
C LEU A 115 2.12 20.49 4.03
N LYS A 116 1.35 21.44 3.51
CA LYS A 116 0.72 21.33 2.17
C LYS A 116 1.77 21.13 1.08
N LYS A 117 2.85 21.90 1.13
CA LYS A 117 3.98 21.79 0.20
C LYS A 117 4.66 20.43 0.29
N TYR A 118 4.95 19.94 1.49
CA TYR A 118 5.55 18.63 1.69
C TYR A 118 4.63 17.50 1.18
N ALA A 119 3.32 17.62 1.43
CA ALA A 119 2.32 16.67 0.98
C ALA A 119 1.92 16.81 -0.49
N GLY A 120 2.44 17.80 -1.22
CA GLY A 120 2.09 18.04 -2.62
C GLY A 120 0.64 18.51 -2.85
N ILE A 121 -0.04 18.99 -1.80
CA ILE A 121 -1.41 19.51 -1.86
C ILE A 121 -1.36 20.87 -2.57
N LYS A 122 -1.94 20.96 -3.77
CA LYS A 122 -2.05 22.23 -4.50
C LYS A 122 -3.10 23.12 -3.85
N GLU A 123 -2.81 24.41 -3.71
CA GLU A 123 -3.82 25.40 -3.34
C GLU A 123 -4.86 25.48 -4.47
N ASN A 124 -6.14 25.26 -4.14
CA ASN A 124 -7.23 25.59 -5.05
C ASN A 124 -7.28 27.13 -5.15
N SER A 125 -6.77 27.64 -6.27
CA SER A 125 -6.85 29.05 -6.68
C SER A 125 -8.27 29.50 -6.96
#